data_AF-A0A8T3WFA6-F1
#
_entry.id   AF-A0A8T3WFA6-F1
#
_cell.length_a   1.000
_cell.length_b   1.000
_cell.length_c   1.000
_cell.angle_alpha   90.00
_cell.angle_beta   90.00
_cell.angle_gamma   90.00
#
_symmetry.space_group_name_H-M   'P 1'
#
loop_
_entity.id
_entity.type
_entity.pdbx_description
1 polymer ?
#
loop_
_entity_poly.entity_id
_entity_poly.type
_entity_poly.pdbx_seq_one_letter_code
_entity_poly.pdbx_strand_id
1 'polypeptide(L)' 'MELIRAKLLLEGYSASGSFAHEGEISYLKKIGFSDSEISFLNELRYSRNSITYYGKILNKEYAEKVYAFLNKVIVKLKAQ' A
#
# COMPACT_ATOMS: atom_id res chain seq x y z
N MET A 1 -1.66 4.48 -1.62
CA MET A 1 -1.40 4.82 -0.21
C MET A 1 -2.45 5.77 0.37
N GLU A 2 -3.14 6.51 -0.48
CA GLU A 2 -4.10 7.57 -0.19
C GLU A 2 -5.29 7.04 0.63
N LEU A 3 -5.82 5.85 0.28
CA LEU A 3 -6.91 5.22 1.05
C LEU A 3 -6.48 4.82 2.47
N ILE A 4 -5.23 4.37 2.64
CA ILE A 4 -4.67 4.01 3.95
C ILE A 4 -4.52 5.28 4.81
N ARG A 5 -4.02 6.38 4.22
CA ARG A 5 -3.93 7.69 4.88
C ARG A 5 -5.30 8.24 5.29
N ALA A 6 -6.30 8.09 4.42
CA ALA A 6 -7.67 8.51 4.74
C ALA A 6 -8.21 7.76 5.97
N LYS A 7 -7.97 6.45 6.06
CA LYS A 7 -8.36 5.66 7.23
C LYS A 7 -7.62 6.04 8.51
N LEU A 8 -6.31 6.22 8.42
CA LEU A 8 -5.50 6.75 9.52
C LEU A 8 -6.11 8.05 10.07
N LEU A 9 -6.45 8.99 9.17
CA LEU A 9 -7.04 10.27 9.55
C LEU A 9 -8.42 10.11 10.21
N LEU A 10 -9.27 9.23 9.68
CA LEU A 10 -10.59 8.94 10.26
C LEU A 10 -10.51 8.35 11.67
N GLU A 11 -9.43 7.62 11.98
CA GLU A 11 -9.16 7.10 13.32
C GLU A 11 -8.38 8.08 14.23
N GLY A 12 -8.15 9.31 13.78
CA GLY A 12 -7.45 10.34 14.56
C GLY A 12 -5.92 10.25 14.52
N TYR A 13 -5.35 9.45 13.62
CA TYR A 13 -3.90 9.39 13.38
C TYR A 13 -3.48 10.30 12.23
N SER A 14 -2.19 10.64 12.20
CA SER A 14 -1.56 11.31 11.06
C SER A 14 -0.27 10.61 10.68
N ALA A 15 0.02 10.59 9.38
CA ALA A 15 1.27 10.09 8.82
C ALA A 15 1.80 11.15 7.84
N SER A 16 2.78 11.94 8.29
CA SER A 16 3.34 13.08 7.54
C SER A 16 4.82 13.28 7.85
N GLY A 17 5.54 13.93 6.93
CA GLY A 17 6.97 14.20 7.08
C GLY A 17 7.85 12.97 6.87
N SER A 18 9.06 13.00 7.43
CA SER A 18 9.95 11.84 7.45
C SER A 18 9.24 10.65 8.09
N PHE A 19 9.44 9.45 7.53
CA PHE A 19 8.87 8.20 8.06
C PHE A 19 7.35 8.03 7.93
N ALA A 20 6.63 8.92 7.23
CA ALA A 20 5.18 8.80 7.00
C ALA A 20 4.77 7.43 6.44
N HIS A 21 5.56 6.87 5.52
CA HIS A 21 5.28 5.57 4.93
C HIS A 21 5.39 4.41 5.93
N GLU A 22 6.26 4.51 6.92
CA GLU A 22 6.38 3.47 7.96
C GLU A 22 5.16 3.48 8.88
N GLY A 23 4.62 4.67 9.17
CA GLY A 23 3.34 4.81 9.85
C GLY A 23 2.18 4.18 9.06
N GLU A 24 2.12 4.43 7.75
CA GLU A 24 1.12 3.80 6.85
C GLU A 24 1.23 2.28 6.86
N ILE A 25 2.45 1.73 6.76
CA ILE A 25 2.71 0.29 6.74
C ILE A 25 2.38 -0.35 8.09
N SER A 26 2.75 0.29 9.20
CA SER A 26 2.46 -0.21 10.55
C SER A 26 0.96 -0.26 10.82
N TYR A 27 0.20 0.73 10.32
CA TYR A 27 -1.26 0.77 10.47
C TYR A 27 -1.97 -0.39 9.78
N LEU A 28 -1.45 -0.90 8.66
CA LEU A 28 -2.02 -2.07 7.99
C LEU A 28 -2.10 -3.29 8.92
N LYS A 29 -1.11 -3.45 9.83
CA LYS A 29 -1.12 -4.52 10.83
C LYS A 29 -2.24 -4.31 11.86
N LYS A 30 -2.48 -3.07 12.28
CA LYS A 30 -3.58 -2.71 13.19
C LYS A 30 -4.94 -3.08 12.61
N ILE A 31 -5.12 -2.90 11.30
CA ILE A 31 -6.37 -3.22 10.61
C ILE A 31 -6.38 -4.66 10.05
N GLY A 32 -5.53 -5.55 10.56
CA GLY A 32 -5.66 -7.00 10.34
C GLY A 32 -5.17 -7.52 8.99
N PHE A 33 -4.29 -6.79 8.29
CA PHE A 33 -3.59 -7.34 7.12
C PHE A 33 -2.53 -8.35 7.56
N SER A 34 -2.31 -9.39 6.76
CA SER A 34 -1.24 -10.35 7.05
C SER A 34 0.15 -9.76 6.78
N ASP A 35 1.18 -10.29 7.42
CA ASP A 35 2.56 -9.85 7.19
C ASP A 35 2.99 -9.98 5.73
N SER A 36 2.49 -11.00 5.01
CA SER A 36 2.72 -11.16 3.58
C SER A 36 2.05 -10.07 2.73
N GLU A 37 0.82 -9.67 3.06
CA GLU A 37 0.12 -8.58 2.38
C GLU A 37 0.79 -7.24 2.63
N ILE A 38 1.22 -7.00 3.88
CA ILE A 38 1.94 -5.79 4.28
C ILE A 38 3.28 -5.69 3.55
N SER A 39 4.05 -6.79 3.53
CA SER A 39 5.33 -6.85 2.82
C SER A 39 5.16 -6.50 1.34
N PHE A 40 4.18 -7.14 0.69
CA PHE A 40 3.94 -6.90 -0.74
C PHE A 40 3.42 -5.48 -1.01
N LEU A 41 2.57 -4.90 -0.16
CA LEU A 41 2.15 -3.50 -0.29
C LEU A 41 3.32 -2.53 -0.16
N ASN A 42 4.29 -2.82 0.73
CA ASN A 42 5.50 -2.02 0.84
C ASN A 42 6.38 -2.13 -0.42
N GLU A 43 6.55 -3.34 -0.97
CA GLU A 43 7.24 -3.55 -2.25
C GLU A 43 6.54 -2.82 -3.42
N LEU A 44 5.21 -2.83 -3.45
CA LEU A 44 4.43 -2.10 -4.46
C LEU A 44 4.63 -0.59 -4.35
N ARG A 45 4.73 -0.04 -3.13
CA ARG A 45 5.07 1.38 -2.92
C ARG A 45 6.43 1.71 -3.54
N TYR A 46 7.45 0.89 -3.29
CA TYR A 46 8.76 1.05 -3.91
C TYR A 46 8.68 0.96 -5.43
N SER A 47 8.00 -0.05 -5.96
CA SER A 47 7.83 -0.26 -7.40
C SER A 47 7.12 0.93 -8.07
N ARG A 48 6.05 1.45 -7.47
CA ARG A 48 5.33 2.65 -7.95
C ARG A 48 6.25 3.86 -7.98
N ASN A 49 7.08 4.07 -6.96
CA ASN A 49 8.07 5.14 -6.96
C ASN A 49 9.10 4.95 -8.08
N SER A 50 9.58 3.71 -8.29
CA SER A 50 10.53 3.45 -9.37
C SER A 50 9.95 3.67 -10.77
N ILE A 51 8.69 3.32 -10.99
CA ILE A 51 7.98 3.60 -12.24
C ILE A 51 7.83 5.12 -12.42
N THR A 52 7.35 5.81 -11.38
CA THR A 52 7.03 7.25 -11.44
C THR A 52 8.27 8.12 -11.65
N TYR A 53 9.36 7.84 -10.93
CA TYR A 53 10.52 8.72 -10.90
C TYR A 53 11.67 8.26 -11.82
N TYR A 54 11.75 6.97 -12.14
CA TYR A 54 12.86 6.42 -12.93
C TYR A 54 12.40 5.72 -14.21
N GLY A 55 11.11 5.78 -14.56
CA GLY A 55 10.59 5.21 -15.79
C GLY A 55 10.70 3.69 -15.88
N LYS A 56 10.84 3.00 -14.74
CA LYS A 56 10.94 1.53 -14.71
C LYS A 56 9.69 0.91 -15.32
N ILE A 57 9.85 -0.05 -16.23
CA ILE A 57 8.74 -0.81 -16.81
C ILE A 57 8.64 -2.16 -16.09
N LEU A 58 7.43 -2.52 -15.69
CA LEU A 58 7.13 -3.86 -15.18
C LEU A 58 6.77 -4.78 -16.34
N ASN A 59 7.21 -6.04 -16.26
CA ASN A 59 6.75 -7.04 -17.23
C ASN A 59 5.24 -7.31 -17.05
N LYS A 60 4.60 -7.77 -18.12
CA LYS A 60 3.15 -7.97 -18.17
C LYS A 60 2.65 -8.94 -17.10
N GLU A 61 3.31 -10.09 -16.95
CA GLU A 61 2.92 -11.12 -15.98
C GLU A 61 2.93 -10.60 -14.55
N TYR A 62 3.97 -9.85 -14.18
CA TYR A 62 4.05 -9.22 -12.86
C TYR A 62 2.96 -8.16 -12.69
N ALA A 63 2.73 -7.32 -13.70
CA ALA A 63 1.66 -6.32 -13.65
C ALA A 63 0.27 -6.96 -13.45
N GLU A 64 -0.01 -8.10 -14.08
CA GLU A 64 -1.25 -8.86 -13.88
C GLU A 64 -1.38 -9.40 -12.45
N LYS A 65 -0.30 -9.92 -11.88
CA LYS A 65 -0.26 -10.37 -10.47
C LYS A 65 -0.49 -9.22 -9.50
N VAL A 66 0.13 -8.06 -9.75
CA VAL A 66 -0.09 -6.85 -8.97
C VAL A 66 -1.55 -6.41 -9.04
N TYR A 67 -2.13 -6.39 -10.24
CA TYR A 67 -3.52 -6.01 -10.44
C TYR A 67 -4.50 -6.95 -9.69
N ALA A 68 -4.28 -8.26 -9.81
CA ALA A 68 -5.08 -9.26 -9.10
C ALA A 68 -4.97 -9.12 -7.56
N PHE A 69 -3.77 -8.82 -7.05
CA PHE A 69 -3.57 -8.54 -5.63
C PHE A 69 -4.31 -7.28 -5.18
N LEU A 70 -4.17 -6.17 -5.92
CA LEU A 70 -4.80 -4.88 -5.59
C LEU A 70 -6.33 -5.00 -5.55
N ASN A 71 -6.93 -5.78 -6.45
CA ASN A 71 -8.37 -6.05 -6.44
C ASN A 71 -8.84 -6.79 -5.17
N LYS A 72 -8.01 -7.65 -4.58
CA LYS A 72 -8.33 -8.28 -3.29
C LYS A 72 -8.18 -7.30 -2.13
N VAL A 73 -7.11 -6.52 -2.14
CA VAL A 73 -6.80 -5.55 -1.08
C VAL A 73 -7.82 -4.41 -1.02
N ILE A 74 -8.25 -3.87 -2.17
CA ILE A 74 -9.16 -2.74 -2.19
C ILE A 74 -10.53 -3.08 -1.61
N VAL A 75 -10.98 -4.33 -1.76
CA VAL A 75 -12.21 -4.82 -1.12
C VAL A 75 -12.05 -4.82 0.39
N LYS A 76 -10.93 -5.34 0.92
CA LYS A 76 -10.62 -5.31 2.36
C LYS A 76 -10.57 -3.88 2.90
N LEU A 77 -9.87 -2.97 2.20
CA LEU A 77 -9.75 -1.57 2.61
C LEU A 77 -11.08 -0.79 2.55
N LYS A 78 -12.07 -1.23 1.77
CA LYS A 78 -13.39 -0.59 1.72
C LYS A 78 -14.41 -1.20 2.69
N ALA A 79 -14.21 -2.46 3.07
CA ALA A 79 -15.11 -3.17 3.97
C ALA A 79 -14.87 -2.84 5.45
N GLN A 80 -13.66 -2.36 5.78
CA GLN A 80 -13.32 -1.75 7.06
C GLN A 80 -13.64 -0.26 7.04
#